data_AF-A0A351YFE2-F1
#
_entry.id   AF-A0A351YFE2-F1
#
_cell.length_a   1.000
_cell.length_b   1.000
_cell.length_c   1.000
_cell.angle_alpha   90.00
_cell.angle_beta   90.00
_cell.angle_gamma   90.00
#
_symmetry.space_group_name_H-M   'P 1'
#
loop_
_entity.id
_entity.type
_entity.pdbx_description
1 polymer ?
#
loop_
_entity_poly.entity_id
_entity_poly.type
_entity_poly.pdbx_seq_one_letter_code
_entity_poly.pdbx_strand_id
1 'polypeptide(L)'
;DYGITINRLYLATLNAWFYFVCIGLLATGARRISWIPISFSALFLLTSVLPVNYAGITRNALRADILKALENKTLPLSEEAYEAWMASLPAEDAERLNGKLAYLQDWYGKQSVDDIIGFYVPYNIPNEQGDVEVGVIERLHYEQPEGVAVNIPQGYTYSTLIRLKDVAASMTNGQIRLPFSDIKDTLAIRLEALRPLDTDGSQPPLVLRTVKGEAPFMLTSFHIFIRGDGKADVTICGYRFDKDKIIIQKCN
;
A
#
# COMPACT_ATOMS: atom_id res chain seq x y z
N ASP A 1 -3.40 -20.17 1.91
CA ASP A 1 -4.44 -19.66 2.83
C ASP A 1 -3.78 -18.90 3.98
N TYR A 2 -3.93 -17.57 4.05
CA TYR A 2 -3.07 -16.68 4.86
C TYR A 2 -3.37 -16.63 6.38
N GLY A 3 -4.16 -17.55 6.92
CA GLY A 3 -4.49 -17.57 8.35
C GLY A 3 -5.37 -16.39 8.81
N ILE A 4 -5.05 -15.82 9.98
CA ILE A 4 -5.78 -14.71 10.63
C ILE A 4 -5.53 -13.42 9.84
N THR A 5 -6.55 -12.90 9.17
CA THR A 5 -6.54 -11.57 8.55
C THR A 5 -7.48 -10.63 9.29
N ILE A 6 -7.24 -9.32 9.21
CA ILE A 6 -8.09 -8.30 9.87
C ILE A 6 -9.56 -8.50 9.48
N ASN A 7 -9.83 -8.68 8.18
CA ASN A 7 -11.18 -8.84 7.67
C ASN A 7 -11.87 -10.12 8.19
N ARG A 8 -11.14 -11.25 8.26
CA ARG A 8 -11.69 -12.50 8.80
C ARG A 8 -12.00 -12.39 10.28
N LEU A 9 -11.21 -11.62 11.04
CA LEU A 9 -11.42 -11.40 12.47
C LEU A 9 -12.66 -10.52 12.71
N TYR A 10 -12.82 -9.43 11.94
CA TYR A 10 -14.05 -8.63 11.96
C TYR A 10 -15.29 -9.46 11.60
N LEU A 11 -15.20 -10.33 10.58
CA LEU A 11 -16.30 -11.18 10.18
C LEU A 11 -16.68 -12.18 11.29
N ALA A 12 -15.68 -12.81 11.93
CA ALA A 12 -15.89 -13.74 13.03
C ALA A 12 -16.54 -13.07 14.24
N THR A 13 -16.07 -11.87 14.61
CA THR A 13 -16.62 -11.09 15.73
C THR A 13 -18.03 -10.60 15.44
N LEU A 14 -18.30 -10.15 14.20
CA LEU A 14 -19.65 -9.74 13.78
C LEU A 14 -20.62 -10.93 13.82
N ASN A 15 -20.19 -12.10 13.34
CA ASN A 15 -21.00 -13.32 13.41
C ASN A 15 -21.30 -13.71 14.86
N ALA A 16 -20.29 -13.71 15.74
CA ALA A 16 -20.48 -13.99 17.16
C ALA A 16 -21.48 -12.99 17.82
N TRP A 17 -21.40 -11.71 17.44
CA TRP A 17 -22.34 -10.70 17.90
C TRP A 17 -23.77 -10.93 17.39
N PHE A 18 -23.97 -11.32 16.12
CA PHE A 18 -25.29 -11.68 15.62
C PHE A 18 -25.91 -12.84 16.42
N TYR A 19 -25.14 -13.88 16.74
CA TYR A 19 -25.63 -14.97 17.59
C TYR A 19 -26.02 -14.47 18.99
N PHE A 20 -25.21 -13.60 19.59
CA PHE A 20 -25.51 -13.00 20.90
C PHE A 20 -26.81 -12.17 20.88
N VAL A 21 -27.02 -11.38 19.82
CA VAL A 21 -28.26 -10.61 19.61
C VAL A 21 -29.46 -11.53 19.46
N CYS A 22 -29.36 -12.57 18.64
CA CYS A 22 -30.44 -13.54 18.44
C CYS A 22 -30.82 -14.26 19.75
N ILE A 23 -29.83 -14.73 20.52
CA ILE A 23 -30.06 -15.38 21.82
C ILE A 23 -30.68 -14.39 22.81
N GLY A 24 -30.17 -13.16 22.88
CA GLY A 24 -30.69 -12.12 23.76
C GLY A 24 -32.12 -11.70 23.42
N LEU A 25 -32.48 -11.64 22.14
CA LEU A 25 -33.86 -11.37 21.68
C LEU A 25 -34.82 -12.49 22.10
N LEU A 26 -34.42 -13.75 21.95
CA LEU A 26 -35.21 -14.90 22.40
C LEU A 26 -35.39 -14.93 23.92
N ALA A 27 -34.33 -14.64 24.68
CA ALA A 27 -34.37 -14.66 26.15
C ALA A 27 -35.14 -13.49 26.76
N THR A 28 -35.12 -12.31 26.13
CA THR A 28 -35.81 -11.11 26.64
C THR A 28 -37.21 -10.90 26.08
N GLY A 29 -37.67 -11.77 25.17
CA GLY A 29 -38.97 -11.66 24.52
C GLY A 29 -39.17 -10.32 23.81
N ALA A 30 -38.10 -9.75 23.24
CA ALA A 30 -38.06 -8.44 22.57
C ALA A 30 -38.55 -7.22 23.39
N ARG A 31 -38.64 -7.32 24.73
CA ARG A 31 -39.23 -6.26 25.58
C ARG A 31 -38.43 -4.95 25.64
N ARG A 32 -37.12 -4.98 25.39
CA ARG A 32 -36.27 -3.78 25.32
C ARG A 32 -35.28 -3.95 24.19
N ILE A 33 -35.46 -3.21 23.09
CA ILE A 33 -34.61 -3.31 21.88
C ILE A 33 -33.40 -2.35 21.95
N SER A 34 -33.42 -1.38 22.88
CA SER A 34 -32.38 -0.36 23.03
C SER A 34 -31.01 -0.88 23.46
N TRP A 35 -30.90 -2.12 23.95
CA TRP A 35 -29.59 -2.71 24.27
C TRP A 35 -28.81 -3.14 23.02
N ILE A 36 -29.49 -3.38 21.88
CA ILE A 36 -28.83 -3.81 20.64
C ILE A 36 -27.90 -2.69 20.12
N PRO A 37 -28.35 -1.43 19.92
CA PRO A 37 -27.46 -0.34 19.53
C PRO A 37 -26.34 -0.06 20.54
N ILE A 38 -26.62 -0.22 21.84
CA ILE A 38 -25.62 -0.03 22.91
C ILE A 38 -24.54 -1.12 22.83
N SER A 39 -24.93 -2.37 22.65
CA SER A 39 -23.99 -3.49 22.50
C SER A 39 -23.16 -3.39 21.23
N PHE A 40 -23.74 -2.90 20.13
CA PHE A 40 -23.03 -2.66 18.89
C PHE A 40 -22.00 -1.52 19.06
N SER A 41 -22.40 -0.43 19.71
CA SER A 41 -21.50 0.69 20.00
C SER A 41 -20.35 0.27 20.91
N ALA A 42 -20.62 -0.55 21.94
CA ALA A 42 -19.60 -1.10 22.81
C ALA A 42 -18.64 -2.04 22.05
N LEU A 43 -19.17 -2.91 21.18
CA LEU A 43 -18.37 -3.79 20.33
C LEU A 43 -17.48 -2.97 19.38
N PHE A 44 -18.05 -1.99 18.69
CA PHE A 44 -17.34 -1.10 17.78
C PHE A 44 -16.21 -0.34 18.49
N LEU A 45 -16.47 0.15 19.71
CA LEU A 45 -15.48 0.87 20.50
C LEU A 45 -14.38 -0.07 21.01
N LEU A 46 -14.73 -1.32 21.35
CA LEU A 46 -13.78 -2.36 21.76
C LEU A 46 -12.85 -2.77 20.60
N THR A 47 -13.38 -2.86 19.38
CA THR A 47 -12.62 -3.27 18.19
C THR A 47 -11.83 -2.13 17.55
N SER A 48 -12.25 -0.87 17.75
CA SER A 48 -11.66 0.29 17.08
C SER A 48 -10.73 1.14 17.96
N VAL A 49 -10.97 1.23 19.28
CA VAL A 49 -10.35 2.29 20.13
C VAL A 49 -9.49 1.73 21.27
N LEU A 50 -9.64 0.46 21.65
CA LEU A 50 -8.87 -0.13 22.73
C LEU A 50 -7.49 -0.68 22.28
N PRO A 51 -6.53 -0.89 23.20
CA PRO A 51 -5.21 -1.48 22.92
C PRO A 51 -5.26 -2.89 22.30
N VAL A 52 -6.44 -3.50 22.28
CA VAL A 52 -6.79 -4.78 21.63
C VAL A 52 -7.24 -4.52 20.19
N ASN A 53 -6.57 -3.59 19.48
CA ASN A 53 -6.90 -3.30 18.09
C ASN A 53 -6.53 -4.54 17.26
N TYR A 54 -7.43 -4.99 16.38
CA TYR A 54 -7.22 -6.20 15.59
C TYR A 54 -5.99 -6.12 14.69
N ALA A 55 -5.61 -4.92 14.26
CA ALA A 55 -4.38 -4.71 13.51
C ALA A 55 -3.13 -5.04 14.36
N GLY A 56 -3.09 -4.66 15.64
CA GLY A 56 -2.01 -4.98 16.56
C GLY A 56 -1.91 -6.48 16.85
N ILE A 57 -3.04 -7.14 17.07
CA ILE A 57 -3.10 -8.60 17.28
C ILE A 57 -2.63 -9.33 16.03
N THR A 58 -3.19 -9.00 14.87
CA THR A 58 -2.81 -9.63 13.59
C THR A 58 -1.34 -9.39 13.30
N ARG A 59 -0.84 -8.15 13.42
CA ARG A 59 0.59 -7.83 13.24
C ARG A 59 1.48 -8.69 14.14
N ASN A 60 1.18 -8.76 15.44
CA ASN A 60 2.01 -9.48 16.39
C ASN A 60 1.95 -11.00 16.18
N ALA A 61 0.77 -11.55 15.88
CA ALA A 61 0.62 -12.99 15.60
C ALA A 61 1.37 -13.40 14.33
N LEU A 62 1.22 -12.63 13.25
CA LEU A 62 1.93 -12.89 11.99
C LEU A 62 3.45 -12.79 12.18
N ARG A 63 3.92 -11.75 12.89
CA ARG A 63 5.35 -11.59 13.20
C ARG A 63 5.87 -12.73 14.08
N ALA A 64 5.14 -13.15 15.09
CA ALA A 64 5.55 -14.25 15.98
C ALA A 64 5.71 -15.56 15.20
N ASP A 65 4.79 -15.87 14.28
CA ASP A 65 4.90 -17.05 13.42
C ASP A 65 6.15 -17.00 12.52
N ILE A 66 6.45 -15.83 11.92
CA ILE A 66 7.63 -15.64 11.08
C ILE A 66 8.92 -15.77 11.90
N LEU A 67 9.00 -15.09 13.05
CA LEU A 67 10.18 -15.15 13.93
C LEU A 67 10.44 -16.56 14.45
N LYS A 68 9.38 -17.33 14.72
CA LYS A 68 9.49 -18.74 15.08
C LYS A 68 10.04 -19.58 13.93
N ALA A 69 9.65 -19.31 12.68
CA ALA A 69 10.20 -20.00 11.52
C ALA A 69 11.65 -19.59 11.21
N LEU A 70 12.10 -18.43 11.70
CA LEU A 70 13.45 -17.89 11.57
C LEU A 70 14.34 -18.18 12.79
N GLU A 71 13.89 -19.04 13.71
CA GLU A 71 14.62 -19.35 14.93
C GLU A 71 16.07 -19.76 14.60
N ASN A 72 17.04 -19.12 15.25
CA ASN A 72 18.49 -19.28 15.05
C ASN A 72 19.10 -18.65 13.78
N LYS A 73 18.37 -17.84 13.01
CA LYS A 73 18.95 -17.02 11.94
C LYS A 73 19.37 -15.65 12.44
N THR A 74 20.42 -15.10 11.84
CA THR A 74 20.82 -13.72 12.08
C THR A 74 19.90 -12.78 11.32
N LEU A 75 19.28 -11.84 12.03
CA LEU A 75 18.36 -10.86 11.47
C LEU A 75 18.99 -9.45 11.45
N PRO A 76 18.59 -8.57 10.52
CA PRO A 76 17.69 -8.82 9.39
C PRO A 76 18.35 -9.70 8.33
N LEU A 77 17.55 -10.49 7.61
CA LEU A 77 18.04 -11.33 6.51
C LEU A 77 18.51 -10.47 5.33
N SER A 78 19.62 -10.88 4.71
CA SER A 78 19.95 -10.44 3.36
C SER A 78 19.02 -11.11 2.34
N GLU A 79 18.93 -10.55 1.14
CA GLU A 79 18.13 -11.11 0.04
C GLU A 79 18.57 -12.54 -0.29
N GLU A 80 19.88 -12.79 -0.38
CA GLU A 80 20.45 -14.13 -0.59
C GLU A 80 20.07 -15.12 0.53
N ALA A 81 20.11 -14.69 1.80
CA ALA A 81 19.76 -15.54 2.94
C ALA A 81 18.25 -15.83 3.00
N TYR A 82 17.44 -14.89 2.53
CA TYR A 82 15.99 -15.05 2.38
C TYR A 82 15.63 -16.02 1.27
N GLU A 83 16.22 -15.87 0.08
CA GLU A 83 16.00 -16.79 -1.04
C GLU A 83 16.40 -18.21 -0.68
N ALA A 84 17.57 -18.38 -0.06
CA ALA A 84 18.02 -19.68 0.43
C ALA A 84 17.08 -20.26 1.49
N TRP A 85 16.50 -19.41 2.35
CA TRP A 85 15.51 -19.85 3.34
C TRP A 85 14.20 -20.28 2.68
N MET A 86 13.65 -19.48 1.76
CA MET A 86 12.42 -19.83 1.02
C MET A 86 12.59 -21.11 0.22
N ALA A 87 13.73 -21.28 -0.46
CA ALA A 87 14.05 -22.49 -1.23
C ALA A 87 14.25 -23.73 -0.34
N SER A 88 14.64 -23.56 0.92
CA SER A 88 14.82 -24.67 1.86
C SER A 88 13.51 -25.22 2.44
N LEU A 89 12.42 -24.46 2.32
CA LEU A 89 11.12 -24.81 2.89
C LEU A 89 10.27 -25.62 1.90
N PRO A 90 9.34 -26.45 2.40
CA PRO A 90 8.26 -26.98 1.56
C PRO A 90 7.50 -25.84 0.87
N ALA A 91 7.07 -26.04 -0.38
CA ALA A 91 6.43 -25.00 -1.20
C ALA A 91 5.24 -24.32 -0.47
N GLU A 92 4.39 -25.10 0.20
CA GLU A 92 3.25 -24.57 0.95
C GLU A 92 3.68 -23.69 2.14
N ASP A 93 4.75 -24.07 2.83
CA ASP A 93 5.30 -23.30 3.95
C ASP A 93 5.97 -22.02 3.49
N ALA A 94 6.72 -22.09 2.38
CA ALA A 94 7.34 -20.95 1.74
C ALA A 94 6.26 -19.93 1.33
N GLU A 95 5.26 -20.35 0.55
CA GLU A 95 4.15 -19.49 0.10
C GLU A 95 3.41 -18.87 1.28
N ARG A 96 3.13 -19.67 2.31
CA ARG A 96 2.46 -19.21 3.54
C ARG A 96 3.29 -18.15 4.26
N LEU A 97 4.58 -18.35 4.45
CA LEU A 97 5.45 -17.42 5.20
C LEU A 97 5.75 -16.15 4.39
N ASN A 98 6.02 -16.27 3.09
CA ASN A 98 6.16 -15.15 2.16
C ASN A 98 4.89 -14.29 2.13
N GLY A 99 3.73 -14.92 2.04
CA GLY A 99 2.44 -14.23 2.08
C GLY A 99 2.20 -13.43 3.36
N LYS A 100 2.68 -13.92 4.51
CA LYS A 100 2.60 -13.17 5.78
C LYS A 100 3.52 -11.95 5.78
N LEU A 101 4.73 -12.08 5.25
CA LEU A 101 5.68 -10.96 5.11
C LEU A 101 5.12 -9.89 4.17
N ALA A 102 4.64 -10.29 2.98
CA ALA A 102 4.00 -9.39 2.02
C ALA A 102 2.76 -8.70 2.62
N TYR A 103 1.94 -9.42 3.39
CA TYR A 103 0.79 -8.83 4.09
C TYR A 103 1.21 -7.80 5.13
N LEU A 104 2.26 -8.07 5.91
CA LEU A 104 2.78 -7.11 6.87
C LEU A 104 3.27 -5.83 6.17
N GLN A 105 4.04 -5.97 5.09
CA GLN A 105 4.53 -4.83 4.31
C GLN A 105 3.40 -4.01 3.69
N ASP A 106 2.40 -4.68 3.10
CA ASP A 106 1.31 -4.03 2.39
C ASP A 106 0.30 -3.34 3.32
N TRP A 107 0.02 -3.91 4.50
CA TRP A 107 -1.01 -3.39 5.42
C TRP A 107 -0.47 -2.58 6.60
N TYR A 108 0.80 -2.76 6.96
CA TYR A 108 1.43 -2.09 8.11
C TYR A 108 2.70 -1.32 7.74
N GLY A 109 3.07 -1.28 6.46
CA GLY A 109 4.25 -0.60 5.95
C GLY A 109 5.54 -1.40 6.12
N LYS A 110 6.59 -1.00 5.41
CA LYS A 110 7.91 -1.67 5.40
C LYS A 110 8.54 -1.77 6.79
N GLN A 111 8.37 -0.72 7.60
CA GLN A 111 8.79 -0.63 9.01
C GLN A 111 8.23 -1.76 9.88
N SER A 112 7.15 -2.41 9.46
CA SER A 112 6.57 -3.54 10.16
C SER A 112 7.38 -4.83 10.04
N VAL A 113 8.41 -4.88 9.19
CA VAL A 113 9.30 -6.04 9.00
C VAL A 113 10.78 -5.66 8.86
N ASP A 114 11.17 -4.39 8.99
CA ASP A 114 12.57 -3.94 8.77
C ASP A 114 13.62 -4.66 9.64
N ASP A 115 13.23 -5.12 10.83
CA ASP A 115 14.09 -5.91 11.72
C ASP A 115 14.19 -7.40 11.32
N ILE A 116 13.37 -7.84 10.35
CA ILE A 116 13.32 -9.20 9.81
C ILE A 116 13.93 -9.23 8.40
N ILE A 117 13.49 -8.34 7.51
CA ILE A 117 13.96 -8.17 6.13
C ILE A 117 14.06 -6.67 5.79
N GLY A 118 15.17 -6.26 5.16
CA GLY A 118 15.40 -4.86 4.77
C GLY A 118 14.83 -4.46 3.40
N PHE A 119 14.14 -5.38 2.72
CA PHE A 119 13.69 -5.27 1.33
C PHE A 119 12.23 -5.71 1.17
N TYR A 120 11.63 -5.38 0.03
CA TYR A 120 10.23 -5.71 -0.28
C TYR A 120 10.11 -7.14 -0.80
N VAL A 121 9.10 -7.89 -0.35
CA VAL A 121 8.78 -9.24 -0.88
C VAL A 121 7.40 -9.26 -1.54
N PRO A 122 7.28 -9.77 -2.78
CA PRO A 122 5.99 -9.90 -3.46
C PRO A 122 5.15 -11.03 -2.85
N TYR A 123 3.82 -11.02 -3.03
CA TYR A 123 2.95 -12.10 -2.54
C TYR A 123 3.24 -13.47 -3.16
N ASN A 124 3.68 -13.49 -4.41
CA ASN A 124 4.01 -14.71 -5.13
C ASN A 124 5.52 -14.96 -5.02
N ILE A 125 5.90 -16.16 -4.59
CA ILE A 125 7.29 -16.61 -4.73
C ILE A 125 7.49 -16.93 -6.21
N PRO A 126 8.52 -16.38 -6.89
CA PRO A 126 8.81 -16.75 -8.26
C PRO A 126 9.07 -18.26 -8.36
N ASN A 127 8.19 -19.00 -9.04
CA ASN A 127 8.37 -20.43 -9.24
C ASN A 127 9.43 -20.67 -10.34
N GLU A 128 10.35 -21.62 -10.16
CA GLU A 128 11.37 -21.95 -11.16
C GLU A 128 10.82 -22.58 -12.47
N GLN A 129 9.52 -22.93 -12.56
CA GLN A 129 8.99 -23.72 -13.68
C GLN A 129 7.67 -23.30 -14.35
N GLY A 130 7.07 -22.12 -14.10
CA GLY A 130 5.82 -21.83 -14.81
C GLY A 130 5.30 -20.43 -14.59
N ASP A 131 5.18 -19.70 -15.70
CA ASP A 131 4.81 -18.31 -15.85
C ASP A 131 5.79 -17.36 -15.16
N VAL A 132 6.77 -16.87 -15.94
CA VAL A 132 7.48 -15.63 -15.64
C VAL A 132 6.47 -14.49 -15.78
N GLU A 133 5.49 -14.44 -14.88
CA GLU A 133 4.84 -13.20 -14.54
C GLU A 133 5.96 -12.37 -13.96
N VAL A 134 6.55 -11.52 -14.80
CA VAL A 134 7.73 -10.73 -14.47
C VAL A 134 7.46 -10.06 -13.13
N GLY A 135 8.12 -10.58 -12.09
CA GLY A 135 7.82 -10.25 -10.71
C GLY A 135 8.03 -8.77 -10.47
N VAL A 136 7.21 -8.20 -9.59
CA VAL A 136 7.46 -6.86 -9.06
C VAL A 136 8.73 -6.96 -8.21
N ILE A 137 9.77 -6.24 -8.60
CA ILE A 137 11.07 -6.20 -7.92
C ILE A 137 11.20 -5.01 -6.96
N GLU A 138 10.44 -3.94 -7.18
CA GLU A 138 10.45 -2.76 -6.33
C GLU A 138 9.05 -2.13 -6.32
N ARG A 139 8.56 -1.77 -5.13
CA ARG A 139 7.32 -1.01 -4.95
C ARG A 139 7.68 0.32 -4.31
N LEU A 140 7.26 1.41 -4.96
CA LEU A 140 7.37 2.76 -4.40
C LEU A 140 5.97 3.28 -4.12
N HIS A 141 5.75 3.75 -2.90
CA HIS A 141 4.47 4.29 -2.46
C HIS A 141 4.65 5.60 -1.68
N TYR A 142 3.79 6.57 -1.98
CA TYR A 142 3.70 7.81 -1.21
C TYR A 142 2.30 8.38 -1.32
N GLU A 143 1.78 8.83 -0.19
CA GLU A 143 0.60 9.68 -0.11
C GLU A 143 0.93 10.89 0.76
N GLN A 144 0.63 12.08 0.23
CA GLN A 144 0.79 13.32 0.97
C GLN A 144 -0.03 13.28 2.27
N PRO A 145 0.56 13.69 3.42
CA PRO A 145 -0.16 13.79 4.68
C PRO A 145 -1.34 14.77 4.61
N GLU A 146 -2.40 14.48 5.36
CA GLU A 146 -3.56 15.36 5.45
C GLU A 146 -3.19 16.75 6.01
N GLY A 147 -3.88 17.79 5.53
CA GLY A 147 -3.72 19.16 6.02
C GLY A 147 -2.46 19.89 5.54
N VAL A 148 -1.64 19.28 4.68
CA VAL A 148 -0.47 19.93 4.09
C VAL A 148 -0.91 20.88 2.97
N ALA A 149 -0.69 22.18 3.18
CA ALA A 149 -1.01 23.20 2.18
C ALA A 149 -0.08 23.10 0.96
N VAL A 150 -0.69 23.07 -0.23
CA VAL A 150 0.01 23.13 -1.51
C VAL A 150 -0.01 24.57 -2.01
N ASN A 151 1.17 25.19 -2.10
CA ASN A 151 1.30 26.54 -2.65
C ASN A 151 1.39 26.52 -4.17
N ILE A 152 0.66 27.43 -4.81
CA ILE A 152 0.79 27.67 -6.25
C ILE A 152 2.16 28.32 -6.51
N PRO A 153 3.02 27.75 -7.38
CA PRO A 153 4.31 28.33 -7.68
C PRO A 153 4.21 29.76 -8.23
N GLN A 154 5.19 30.60 -7.93
CA GLN A 154 5.20 31.99 -8.38
C GLN A 154 5.11 32.08 -9.91
N GLY A 155 4.19 32.91 -10.41
CA GLY A 155 3.97 33.12 -11.85
C GLY A 155 3.01 32.13 -12.48
N TYR A 156 2.37 31.25 -11.70
CA TYR A 156 1.29 30.37 -12.13
C TYR A 156 -0.01 30.78 -11.45
N THR A 157 -1.13 30.61 -12.15
CA THR A 157 -2.44 31.13 -11.71
C THR A 157 -3.51 30.05 -11.66
N TYR A 158 -3.27 28.91 -12.31
CA TYR A 158 -4.19 27.80 -12.41
C TYR A 158 -3.53 26.50 -11.94
N SER A 159 -4.32 25.62 -11.33
CA SER A 159 -3.93 24.28 -10.95
C SER A 159 -4.91 23.27 -11.51
N THR A 160 -4.40 22.30 -12.26
CA THR A 160 -5.17 21.20 -12.83
C THR A 160 -4.84 19.91 -12.08
N LEU A 161 -5.85 19.25 -11.52
CA LEU A 161 -5.68 17.93 -10.93
C LEU A 161 -5.49 16.89 -12.04
N ILE A 162 -4.38 16.16 -12.00
CA ILE A 162 -4.08 15.06 -12.91
C ILE A 162 -4.07 13.76 -12.10
N ARG A 163 -4.81 12.78 -12.62
CA ARG A 163 -4.79 11.40 -12.14
C ARG A 163 -4.46 10.48 -13.30
N LEU A 164 -3.34 9.79 -13.19
CA LEU A 164 -2.96 8.71 -14.08
C LEU A 164 -3.08 7.43 -13.28
N LYS A 165 -3.87 6.48 -13.75
CA LYS A 165 -4.16 5.24 -13.05
C LYS A 165 -3.73 4.07 -13.92
N ASP A 166 -2.99 3.14 -13.32
CA ASP A 166 -2.55 1.87 -13.92
C ASP A 166 -1.90 2.07 -15.29
N VAL A 167 -1.05 3.09 -15.42
CA VAL A 167 -0.34 3.38 -16.65
C VAL A 167 0.88 2.48 -16.75
N ALA A 168 0.87 1.56 -17.70
CA ALA A 168 2.04 0.79 -18.06
C ALA A 168 3.10 1.71 -18.69
N ALA A 169 4.29 1.74 -18.10
CA ALA A 169 5.41 2.56 -18.54
C ALA A 169 6.68 1.72 -18.66
N SER A 170 7.54 2.06 -19.61
CA SER A 170 8.88 1.50 -19.70
C SER A 170 9.86 2.37 -18.93
N MET A 171 10.76 1.73 -18.19
CA MET A 171 11.85 2.41 -17.52
C MET A 171 13.04 2.52 -18.45
N THR A 172 13.70 3.67 -18.46
CA THR A 172 14.96 3.86 -19.18
C THR A 172 15.87 4.72 -18.32
N ASN A 173 17.05 4.22 -18.00
CA ASN A 173 18.05 4.91 -17.17
C ASN A 173 17.50 5.44 -15.82
N GLY A 174 16.71 4.61 -15.11
CA GLY A 174 16.11 4.99 -13.82
C GLY A 174 15.02 6.07 -13.91
N GLN A 175 14.49 6.29 -15.11
CA GLN A 175 13.47 7.30 -15.38
C GLN A 175 12.21 6.67 -16.00
N ILE A 176 11.06 7.12 -15.54
CA ILE A 176 9.74 6.80 -16.09
C ILE A 176 9.22 8.05 -16.83
N ARG A 177 8.63 7.83 -17.99
CA ARG A 177 8.01 8.88 -18.81
C ARG A 177 6.52 8.62 -18.95
N LEU A 178 5.71 9.57 -18.50
CA LEU A 178 4.24 9.47 -18.51
C LEU A 178 3.66 10.58 -19.39
N PRO A 179 3.13 10.28 -20.58
CA PRO A 179 2.50 11.28 -21.42
C PRO A 179 1.20 11.78 -20.77
N PHE A 180 0.95 13.08 -20.84
CA PHE A 180 -0.36 13.61 -20.45
C PHE A 180 -1.39 13.41 -21.55
N SER A 181 -2.63 13.14 -21.16
CA SER A 181 -3.73 12.86 -22.10
C SER A 181 -4.37 14.11 -22.70
N ASP A 182 -4.11 15.28 -22.12
CA ASP A 182 -4.75 16.56 -22.45
C ASP A 182 -3.79 17.54 -23.15
N ILE A 183 -2.48 17.38 -22.97
CA ILE A 183 -1.45 18.22 -23.61
C ILE A 183 -0.36 17.35 -24.24
N LYS A 184 0.28 17.86 -25.30
CA LYS A 184 1.44 17.21 -25.94
C LYS A 184 2.70 17.38 -25.09
N ASP A 185 2.68 16.95 -23.85
CA ASP A 185 3.82 16.99 -22.93
C ASP A 185 3.91 15.67 -22.16
N THR A 186 5.05 15.44 -21.52
CA THR A 186 5.36 14.19 -20.84
C THR A 186 5.95 14.52 -19.49
N LEU A 187 5.41 13.91 -18.44
CA LEU A 187 6.00 13.93 -17.11
C LEU A 187 7.21 13.00 -17.08
N ALA A 188 8.33 13.54 -16.61
CA ALA A 188 9.58 12.82 -16.48
C ALA A 188 9.88 12.60 -14.99
N ILE A 189 9.85 11.35 -14.55
CA ILE A 189 10.02 10.99 -13.14
C ILE A 189 11.31 10.19 -12.98
N ARG A 190 12.26 10.70 -12.18
CA ARG A 190 13.45 9.93 -11.78
C ARG A 190 13.14 9.18 -10.50
N LEU A 191 13.36 7.86 -10.49
CA LEU A 191 13.04 7.00 -9.35
C LEU A 191 13.81 7.39 -8.09
N GLU A 192 15.08 7.80 -8.23
CA GLU A 192 15.89 8.26 -7.09
C GLU A 192 15.29 9.45 -6.35
N ALA A 193 14.52 10.30 -7.03
CA ALA A 193 13.85 11.43 -6.40
C ALA A 193 12.59 11.01 -5.61
N LEU A 194 12.06 9.81 -5.85
CA LEU A 194 10.89 9.26 -5.17
C LEU A 194 11.24 8.44 -3.93
N ARG A 195 12.42 7.80 -3.91
CA ARG A 195 12.85 6.93 -2.80
C ARG A 195 12.84 7.63 -1.42
N PRO A 196 13.23 8.91 -1.29
CA PRO A 196 13.11 9.62 -0.01
C PRO A 196 11.66 9.74 0.49
N LEU A 197 10.70 9.95 -0.42
CA LEU A 197 9.27 10.05 -0.11
C LEU A 197 8.66 8.69 0.28
N ASP A 198 9.14 7.62 -0.35
CA ASP A 198 8.76 6.24 0.00
C ASP A 198 9.27 5.84 1.39
N THR A 199 10.49 6.27 1.73
CA THR A 199 11.10 5.96 3.03
C THR A 199 10.49 6.79 4.17
N ASP A 200 10.18 8.05 3.90
CA ASP A 200 9.64 9.00 4.87
C ASP A 200 8.48 9.80 4.27
N GLY A 201 7.27 9.30 4.50
CA GLY A 201 6.03 9.93 4.04
C GLY A 201 5.71 11.28 4.69
N SER A 202 6.49 11.73 5.69
CA SER A 202 6.32 13.08 6.26
C SER A 202 6.89 14.19 5.39
N GLN A 203 7.69 13.83 4.37
CA GLN A 203 8.28 14.79 3.46
C GLN A 203 7.22 15.49 2.60
N PRO A 204 7.45 16.78 2.25
CA PRO A 204 6.53 17.53 1.40
C PRO A 204 6.51 16.96 -0.02
N PRO A 205 5.41 17.15 -0.76
CA PRO A 205 5.26 16.64 -2.12
C PRO A 205 6.32 17.22 -3.06
N LEU A 206 6.80 16.39 -3.98
CA LEU A 206 7.86 16.76 -4.91
C LEU A 206 7.31 17.55 -6.09
N VAL A 207 7.96 18.67 -6.41
CA VAL A 207 7.70 19.41 -7.66
C VAL A 207 8.60 18.88 -8.76
N LEU A 208 7.97 18.18 -9.70
CA LEU A 208 8.58 17.66 -10.91
C LEU A 208 8.44 18.65 -12.06
N ARG A 209 9.28 18.49 -13.07
CA ARG A 209 9.17 19.22 -14.34
C ARG A 209 8.76 18.27 -15.45
N THR A 210 7.99 18.80 -16.38
CA THR A 210 7.69 18.08 -17.63
C THR A 210 8.90 18.11 -18.57
N VAL A 211 8.91 17.22 -19.56
CA VAL A 211 10.01 17.11 -20.54
C VAL A 211 10.17 18.40 -21.35
N LYS A 212 9.07 19.07 -21.70
CA LYS A 212 9.13 20.38 -22.36
C LYS A 212 9.51 21.52 -21.42
N GLY A 213 9.47 21.29 -20.11
CA GLY A 213 9.92 22.23 -19.08
C GLY A 213 8.96 23.39 -18.83
N GLU A 214 7.75 23.36 -19.39
CA GLU A 214 6.83 24.51 -19.41
C GLU A 214 5.98 24.61 -18.13
N ALA A 215 5.58 23.48 -17.55
CA ALA A 215 4.68 23.43 -16.39
C ALA A 215 5.30 22.62 -15.22
N PRO A 216 5.33 23.16 -13.99
CA PRO A 216 5.66 22.38 -12.81
C PRO A 216 4.49 21.46 -12.48
N PHE A 217 4.83 20.24 -12.06
CA PHE A 217 3.90 19.21 -11.66
C PHE A 217 4.20 18.82 -10.21
N MET A 218 3.30 19.14 -9.29
CA MET A 218 3.44 18.69 -7.91
C MET A 218 2.85 17.30 -7.76
N LEU A 219 3.70 16.31 -7.47
CA LEU A 219 3.32 14.94 -7.24
C LEU A 219 2.88 14.77 -5.78
N THR A 220 1.59 14.55 -5.57
CA THR A 220 0.98 14.44 -4.23
C THR A 220 0.76 13.00 -3.81
N SER A 221 0.66 12.06 -4.76
CA SER A 221 0.75 10.64 -4.44
C SER A 221 1.26 9.83 -5.61
N PHE A 222 1.90 8.71 -5.30
CA PHE A 222 2.28 7.71 -6.28
C PHE A 222 2.18 6.30 -5.72
N HIS A 223 1.89 5.36 -6.62
CA HIS A 223 2.01 3.94 -6.39
C HIS A 223 2.60 3.33 -7.66
N ILE A 224 3.84 2.87 -7.55
CA ILE A 224 4.65 2.41 -8.68
C ILE A 224 5.11 0.99 -8.38
N PHE A 225 4.76 0.07 -9.27
CA PHE A 225 5.25 -1.29 -9.26
C PHE A 225 6.27 -1.47 -10.37
N ILE A 226 7.53 -1.68 -10.02
CA ILE A 226 8.61 -1.91 -10.97
C ILE A 226 8.75 -3.41 -11.17
N ARG A 227 8.77 -3.84 -12.43
CA ARG A 227 8.86 -5.23 -12.85
C ARG A 227 10.28 -5.54 -13.32
N GLY A 228 10.71 -6.78 -13.12
CA GLY A 228 12.04 -7.27 -13.54
C GLY A 228 12.37 -7.19 -15.04
N ASP A 229 11.39 -6.90 -15.91
CA ASP A 229 11.56 -6.72 -17.37
C ASP A 229 11.81 -5.25 -17.76
N GLY A 230 12.03 -4.38 -16.76
CA GLY A 230 12.24 -2.95 -16.96
C GLY A 230 10.96 -2.18 -17.26
N LYS A 231 9.78 -2.78 -17.04
CA LYS A 231 8.50 -2.05 -17.08
C LYS A 231 8.05 -1.67 -15.67
N ALA A 232 7.09 -0.74 -15.61
CA ALA A 232 6.45 -0.36 -14.38
C ALA A 232 4.96 -0.11 -14.60
N ASP A 233 4.15 -0.49 -13.62
CA ASP A 233 2.74 -0.09 -13.54
C ASP A 233 2.64 1.11 -12.61
N VAL A 234 2.15 2.22 -13.14
CA VAL A 234 2.29 3.53 -12.52
C VAL A 234 0.93 4.16 -12.29
N THR A 235 0.61 4.42 -11.03
CA THR A 235 -0.50 5.26 -10.61
C THR A 235 0.07 6.50 -9.93
N ILE A 236 -0.32 7.69 -10.40
CA ILE A 236 0.07 8.97 -9.81
C ILE A 236 -1.10 9.94 -9.71
N CYS A 237 -1.04 10.79 -8.69
CA CYS A 237 -1.93 11.92 -8.50
C CYS A 237 -1.10 13.17 -8.24
N GLY A 238 -1.54 14.30 -8.78
CA GLY A 238 -0.86 15.56 -8.53
C GLY A 238 -1.51 16.75 -9.21
N TYR A 239 -0.92 17.91 -9.00
CA TYR A 239 -1.38 19.17 -9.59
C TYR A 239 -0.37 19.66 -10.63
N ARG A 240 -0.83 19.82 -11.86
CA ARG A 240 -0.09 20.59 -12.87
C ARG A 240 -0.44 22.06 -12.68
N PHE A 241 0.56 22.93 -12.66
CA PHE A 241 0.32 24.37 -12.60
C PHE A 241 0.50 25.00 -13.97
N ASP A 242 -0.47 25.83 -14.35
CA ASP A 242 -0.55 26.47 -15.65
C ASP A 242 -0.62 28.00 -15.47
N LYS A 243 0.03 28.75 -16.37
CA LYS A 243 0.01 30.21 -16.35
C LYS A 243 -1.32 30.75 -16.87
N ASP A 244 -1.78 30.14 -17.95
CA ASP A 244 -3.00 30.47 -18.65
C ASP A 244 -4.10 29.45 -18.32
N LYS A 245 -5.36 29.87 -18.45
CA LYS A 245 -6.50 29.00 -18.21
C LYS A 245 -6.55 27.89 -19.25
N ILE A 246 -6.26 26.66 -18.84
CA ILE A 246 -6.45 25.47 -19.69
C ILE A 246 -7.87 24.95 -19.46
N ILE A 247 -8.75 25.13 -20.45
CA ILE A 247 -10.10 24.56 -20.43
C ILE A 247 -10.00 23.14 -20.97
N ILE A 248 -9.89 22.17 -20.07
CA ILE A 248 -9.93 20.75 -20.44
C ILE A 248 -11.40 20.35 -20.51
N GLN A 249 -12.03 20.55 -21.67
CA GLN A 249 -13.34 19.97 -21.92
C GLN A 249 -13.16 18.48 -22.21
N LYS A 250 -13.36 17.63 -21.20
CA LYS A 250 -13.73 16.23 -21.41
C LYS A 250 -15.05 15.98 -20.70
N CYS A 251 -16.15 16.19 -21.43
CA CYS A 251 -17.39 15.47 -21.14
C CYS A 251 -17.18 14.02 -21.61
N ASN A 252 -17.10 13.10 -20.65
CA ASN A 252 -17.53 11.70 -20.74
C ASN A 252 -17.39 11.08 -19.35
#